data_AF-U4Q9U5-F1
#
_entry.id   AF-U4Q9U5-F1
#
_cell.length_a   1.000
_cell.length_b   1.000
_cell.length_c   1.000
_cell.angle_alpha   90.00
_cell.angle_beta   90.00
_cell.angle_gamma   90.00
#
_symmetry.space_group_name_H-M   'P 1'
#
loop_
_entity.id
_entity.type
_entity.pdbx_description
1 polymer ?
#
loop_
_entity_poly.entity_id
_entity_poly.type
_entity_poly.pdbx_seq_one_letter_code
_entity_poly.pdbx_strand_id
1 'polypeptide(L)'
;MKKNDKSINTFLYGGDYNPDQWPEDTWSKDIQVFKKADINSATINIFSWALLEPEEGKYDFSELDKVVKKLSDANFDIGIGTSTAAMPAWMFKKYPDVARVDYQGRRHVFGQRYNFCPNSKNYQRLAGNLVEELAKHYQNNPNIVVWHVNNEYGGNCYCENCQHEFRKWLKDKYQTLDALNKAWNMNVWSHTIYDWDEIVVPN
;
A
#
# COMPACT_ATOMS: atom_id res chain seq x y z
N MET A 1 22.69 0.49 20.29
CA MET A 1 22.00 -0.70 20.82
C MET A 1 22.05 -1.78 19.75
N LYS A 2 22.58 -2.98 20.06
CA LYS A 2 22.57 -4.10 19.11
C LYS A 2 21.11 -4.59 19.01
N LYS A 3 20.50 -4.51 17.82
CA LYS A 3 19.22 -5.18 17.56
C LYS A 3 19.47 -6.68 17.73
N ASN A 4 18.74 -7.31 18.64
CA ASN A 4 18.65 -8.76 18.69
C ASN A 4 17.82 -9.19 17.48
N ASP A 5 18.46 -9.44 16.34
CA ASP A 5 17.78 -10.06 15.21
C ASP A 5 17.41 -11.49 15.60
N LYS A 6 16.10 -11.75 15.73
CA LYS A 6 15.56 -13.10 15.90
C LYS A 6 15.92 -13.89 14.65
N SER A 7 16.69 -14.96 14.81
CA SER A 7 16.97 -15.89 13.70
C SER A 7 15.73 -16.77 13.45
N ILE A 8 15.21 -16.70 12.23
CA ILE A 8 14.14 -17.59 11.76
C ILE A 8 14.78 -18.92 11.39
N ASN A 9 14.69 -19.91 12.29
CA ASN A 9 15.34 -21.22 12.12
C ASN A 9 14.38 -22.31 11.63
N THR A 10 13.13 -21.94 11.33
CA THR A 10 12.09 -22.84 10.84
C THR A 10 11.40 -22.22 9.62
N PHE A 11 10.86 -23.05 8.73
CA PHE A 11 10.01 -22.54 7.65
C PHE A 11 8.78 -21.84 8.24
N LEU A 12 8.51 -20.61 7.79
CA LEU A 12 7.28 -19.91 8.14
C LEU A 12 6.11 -20.61 7.45
N TYR A 13 5.11 -20.98 8.25
CA TYR A 13 3.89 -21.64 7.81
C TYR A 13 2.69 -20.93 8.44
N GLY A 14 1.78 -20.47 7.59
CA GLY A 14 0.64 -19.64 7.96
C GLY A 14 0.15 -18.81 6.79
N GLY A 15 -0.35 -17.61 7.08
CA GLY A 15 -0.85 -16.70 6.06
C GLY A 15 -1.56 -15.50 6.67
N ASP A 16 -2.42 -14.86 5.88
CA ASP A 16 -3.22 -13.71 6.29
C ASP A 16 -4.17 -14.07 7.44
N TYR A 17 -4.14 -13.26 8.49
CA TYR A 17 -5.02 -13.33 9.64
C TYR A 17 -5.62 -11.94 9.90
N ASN A 18 -6.96 -11.85 9.85
CA ASN A 18 -7.71 -10.60 9.96
C ASN A 18 -8.63 -10.62 11.20
N PRO A 19 -8.05 -10.63 12.42
CA PRO A 19 -8.82 -10.70 13.67
C PRO A 19 -9.71 -9.46 13.89
N ASP A 20 -9.35 -8.32 13.31
CA ASP A 20 -10.10 -7.06 13.32
C ASP A 20 -11.51 -7.17 12.72
N GLN A 21 -11.81 -8.29 12.03
CA GLN A 21 -13.12 -8.60 11.46
C GLN A 21 -13.98 -9.48 12.37
N TRP A 22 -13.44 -9.94 13.51
CA TRP A 22 -14.08 -10.91 14.39
C TRP A 22 -14.06 -10.44 15.85
N PRO A 23 -15.06 -10.83 16.67
CA PRO A 23 -15.09 -10.48 18.09
C PRO A 23 -13.81 -10.95 18.83
N GLU A 24 -13.30 -10.10 19.74
CA GLU A 24 -12.02 -10.33 20.45
C GLU A 24 -11.97 -11.66 21.24
N ASP A 25 -13.12 -12.17 21.68
CA ASP A 25 -13.23 -13.43 22.42
C ASP A 25 -12.97 -14.67 21.55
N THR A 26 -13.03 -14.54 20.22
CA THR A 26 -12.72 -15.61 19.26
C THR A 26 -11.22 -15.84 19.07
N TRP A 27 -10.40 -14.78 19.19
CA TRP A 27 -8.98 -14.81 18.78
C TRP A 27 -8.14 -15.84 19.54
N SER A 28 -8.45 -16.08 20.81
CA SER A 28 -7.74 -17.08 21.62
C SER A 28 -8.00 -18.50 21.11
N LYS A 29 -9.20 -18.77 20.59
CA LYS A 29 -9.57 -20.04 19.96
C LYS A 29 -8.84 -20.21 18.63
N ASP A 30 -8.70 -19.15 17.85
CA ASP A 30 -7.95 -19.18 16.60
C ASP A 30 -6.49 -19.60 16.84
N ILE A 31 -5.82 -18.99 17.82
CA ILE A 31 -4.45 -19.37 18.20
C ILE A 31 -4.36 -20.84 18.63
N GLN A 32 -5.35 -21.37 19.35
CA GLN A 32 -5.38 -22.79 19.71
C GLN A 32 -5.50 -23.69 18.47
N VAL A 33 -6.31 -23.29 17.49
CA VAL A 33 -6.46 -24.02 16.23
C VAL A 33 -5.18 -23.93 15.40
N PHE A 34 -4.56 -22.76 15.31
CA PHE A 34 -3.28 -22.55 14.61
C PHE A 34 -2.18 -23.46 15.15
N LYS A 35 -2.06 -23.55 16.48
CA LYS A 35 -1.10 -24.46 17.13
C LYS A 35 -1.37 -25.94 16.82
N LYS A 36 -2.63 -26.35 16.73
CA LYS A 36 -3.00 -27.73 16.35
C LYS A 36 -2.70 -28.04 14.88
N ALA A 37 -2.61 -27.01 14.04
CA ALA A 37 -2.30 -27.11 12.62
C ALA A 37 -0.82 -26.84 12.30
N ASP A 38 0.04 -26.74 13.32
CA ASP A 38 1.47 -26.41 13.21
C ASP A 38 1.76 -25.07 12.49
N ILE A 39 0.78 -24.16 12.46
CA ILE A 39 0.97 -22.78 12.00
C ILE A 39 1.85 -22.06 13.02
N ASN A 40 2.90 -21.41 12.53
CA ASN A 40 3.89 -20.71 13.35
C ASN A 40 4.03 -19.22 13.00
N SER A 41 3.31 -18.75 11.97
CA SER A 41 3.37 -17.36 11.52
C SER A 41 2.00 -16.82 11.12
N ALA A 42 1.82 -15.51 11.21
CA ALA A 42 0.61 -14.82 10.76
C ALA A 42 0.95 -13.48 10.12
N THR A 43 0.29 -13.15 9.02
CA THR A 43 0.36 -11.83 8.37
C THR A 43 -0.89 -11.04 8.74
N ILE A 44 -0.72 -9.94 9.47
CA ILE A 44 -1.81 -9.11 9.98
C ILE A 44 -1.75 -7.70 9.37
N ASN A 45 -2.79 -6.89 9.58
CA ASN A 45 -2.78 -5.46 9.26
C ASN A 45 -2.64 -5.11 7.75
N ILE A 46 -3.16 -5.96 6.87
CA ILE A 46 -3.10 -5.70 5.41
C ILE A 46 -4.10 -4.61 4.97
N PHE A 47 -5.29 -4.54 5.59
CA PHE A 47 -6.39 -3.67 5.16
C PHE A 47 -7.02 -2.83 6.29
N SER A 48 -6.25 -2.46 7.30
CA SER A 48 -6.80 -1.85 8.52
C SER A 48 -6.55 -0.34 8.62
N TRP A 49 -6.18 0.36 7.52
CA TRP A 49 -5.88 1.81 7.54
C TRP A 49 -6.98 2.62 8.22
N ALA A 50 -8.25 2.37 7.88
CA ALA A 50 -9.36 3.14 8.47
C ALA A 50 -9.53 2.92 9.98
N LEU A 51 -9.10 1.78 10.52
CA LEU A 51 -9.05 1.52 11.96
C LEU A 51 -7.83 2.21 12.58
N LEU A 52 -6.68 2.15 11.92
CA LEU A 52 -5.43 2.73 12.41
C LEU A 52 -5.41 4.26 12.37
N GLU A 53 -6.11 4.88 11.43
CA GLU A 53 -6.17 6.33 11.24
C GLU A 53 -7.62 6.73 10.87
N PRO A 54 -8.55 6.76 11.84
CA PRO A 54 -9.95 7.12 11.58
C PRO A 54 -10.13 8.58 11.11
N GLU A 55 -9.17 9.45 11.40
CA GLU A 55 -9.08 10.83 10.95
C GLU A 55 -7.60 11.15 10.68
N GLU A 56 -7.33 11.99 9.67
CA GLU A 56 -5.95 12.34 9.28
C GLU A 56 -5.10 12.79 10.48
N GLY A 57 -3.99 12.09 10.71
CA GLY A 57 -3.03 12.35 11.78
C GLY A 57 -3.46 11.86 13.16
N LYS A 58 -4.64 11.24 13.32
CA LYS A 58 -5.09 10.63 14.57
C LYS A 58 -4.95 9.12 14.48
N TYR A 59 -3.88 8.58 15.05
CA TYR A 59 -3.59 7.15 15.02
C TYR A 59 -4.13 6.42 16.25
N ASP A 60 -4.75 5.26 16.03
CA ASP A 60 -5.18 4.33 17.08
C ASP A 60 -4.65 2.93 16.79
N PHE A 61 -3.62 2.52 17.53
CA PHE A 61 -3.02 1.20 17.44
C PHE A 61 -3.58 0.22 18.47
N SER A 62 -4.55 0.62 19.31
CA SER A 62 -4.96 -0.15 20.49
C SER A 62 -5.46 -1.55 20.17
N GLU A 63 -6.23 -1.73 19.10
CA GLU A 63 -6.70 -3.04 18.66
C GLU A 63 -5.56 -3.90 18.09
N LEU A 64 -4.72 -3.31 17.23
CA LEU A 64 -3.57 -3.99 16.66
C LEU A 64 -2.55 -4.40 17.73
N ASP A 65 -2.37 -3.60 18.79
CA ASP A 65 -1.54 -3.91 19.95
C ASP A 65 -2.00 -5.18 20.65
N LYS A 66 -3.32 -5.36 20.84
CA LYS A 66 -3.88 -6.59 21.43
C LYS A 66 -3.59 -7.81 20.56
N VAL A 67 -3.74 -7.67 19.24
CA VAL A 67 -3.48 -8.74 18.26
C VAL A 67 -2.00 -9.13 18.28
N VAL A 68 -1.12 -8.14 18.12
CA VAL A 68 0.34 -8.31 18.15
C VAL A 68 0.78 -8.95 19.47
N LYS A 69 0.23 -8.49 20.61
CA LYS A 69 0.52 -9.08 21.92
C LYS A 69 0.10 -10.54 21.99
N LYS A 70 -1.13 -10.89 21.58
CA LYS A 70 -1.62 -12.28 21.60
C LYS A 70 -0.76 -13.21 20.75
N LEU A 71 -0.35 -12.78 19.56
CA LEU A 71 0.54 -13.55 18.69
C LEU A 71 1.95 -13.68 19.30
N SER A 72 2.49 -12.60 19.86
CA SER A 72 3.80 -12.58 20.52
C SER A 72 3.84 -13.50 21.76
N ASP A 73 2.83 -13.41 22.63
CA ASP A 73 2.65 -14.29 23.81
C ASP A 73 2.51 -15.77 23.40
N ALA A 74 1.94 -16.02 22.23
CA ALA A 74 1.80 -17.36 21.66
C ALA A 74 3.06 -17.84 20.90
N ASN A 75 4.10 -17.01 20.82
CA ASN A 75 5.38 -17.21 20.12
C ASN A 75 5.24 -17.40 18.60
N PHE A 76 4.29 -16.70 17.97
CA PHE A 76 4.19 -16.64 16.50
C PHE A 76 5.19 -15.64 15.93
N ASP A 77 5.65 -15.92 14.72
CA ASP A 77 6.31 -14.95 13.85
C ASP A 77 5.26 -14.09 13.13
N ILE A 78 5.49 -12.78 13.07
CA ILE A 78 4.51 -11.82 12.61
C ILE A 78 5.02 -11.15 11.33
N GLY A 79 4.26 -11.30 10.25
CA GLY A 79 4.27 -10.41 9.11
C GLY A 79 3.34 -9.24 9.39
N ILE A 80 3.82 -8.00 9.31
CA ILE A 80 2.97 -6.83 9.54
C ILE A 80 2.77 -6.06 8.22
N GLY A 81 1.51 -6.01 7.79
CA GLY A 81 1.06 -5.20 6.67
C GLY A 81 1.20 -3.73 6.95
N THR A 82 1.48 -2.94 5.92
CA THR A 82 1.50 -1.47 6.05
C THR A 82 0.10 -0.85 5.96
N SER A 83 -0.95 -1.65 5.75
CA SER A 83 -2.34 -1.19 5.57
C SER A 83 -2.61 -0.27 4.36
N THR A 84 -1.62 0.03 3.52
CA THR A 84 -1.73 1.05 2.46
C THR A 84 -2.48 0.60 1.21
N ALA A 85 -2.93 -0.65 1.16
CA ALA A 85 -3.59 -1.24 -0.01
C ALA A 85 -5.02 -0.74 -0.24
N ALA A 86 -5.74 -0.38 0.83
CA ALA A 86 -7.10 0.15 0.77
C ALA A 86 -7.17 1.44 1.58
N MET A 87 -7.61 2.53 0.93
CA MET A 87 -7.63 3.85 1.55
C MET A 87 -8.95 4.09 2.31
N PRO A 88 -8.92 4.77 3.48
CA PRO A 88 -10.12 5.15 4.21
C PRO A 88 -11.05 6.08 3.41
N ALA A 89 -12.35 6.03 3.70
CA ALA A 89 -13.35 6.87 3.03
C ALA A 89 -13.09 8.38 3.21
N TRP A 90 -12.60 8.79 4.39
CA TRP A 90 -12.28 10.19 4.67
C TRP A 90 -11.21 10.73 3.71
N MET A 91 -10.30 9.87 3.26
CA MET A 91 -9.21 10.24 2.36
C MET A 91 -9.74 10.60 0.97
N PHE A 92 -10.64 9.79 0.41
CA PHE A 92 -11.31 10.10 -0.86
C PHE A 92 -12.11 11.39 -0.79
N LYS A 93 -12.81 11.62 0.34
CA LYS A 93 -13.62 12.83 0.56
C LYS A 93 -12.75 14.08 0.63
N LYS A 94 -11.62 14.02 1.36
CA LYS A 94 -10.74 15.17 1.60
C LYS A 94 -9.77 15.42 0.44
N TYR A 95 -9.31 14.36 -0.21
CA TYR A 95 -8.28 14.37 -1.24
C TYR A 95 -8.71 13.57 -2.47
N PRO A 96 -9.53 14.13 -3.37
CA PRO A 96 -10.00 13.41 -4.56
C PRO A 96 -8.88 12.98 -5.52
N ASP A 97 -7.68 13.55 -5.40
CA ASP A 97 -6.51 13.20 -6.21
C ASP A 97 -5.92 11.83 -5.87
N VAL A 98 -6.21 11.29 -4.68
CA VAL A 98 -5.80 9.93 -4.30
C VAL A 98 -6.49 8.86 -5.14
N ALA A 99 -7.67 9.16 -5.68
CA ALA A 99 -8.41 8.22 -6.51
C ALA A 99 -7.83 8.15 -7.92
N ARG A 100 -7.78 6.93 -8.46
CA ARG A 100 -7.45 6.72 -9.87
C ARG A 100 -8.48 7.30 -10.82
N VAL A 101 -8.01 7.61 -12.03
CA VAL A 101 -8.84 7.74 -13.23
C VAL A 101 -8.62 6.49 -14.06
N ASP A 102 -9.70 5.81 -14.44
CA ASP A 102 -9.65 4.56 -15.20
C ASP A 102 -9.38 4.77 -16.70
N TYR A 103 -9.31 3.67 -17.44
CA TYR A 103 -9.08 3.67 -18.88
C TYR A 103 -10.17 4.47 -19.62
N GLN A 104 -11.41 4.46 -19.16
CA GLN A 104 -12.50 5.24 -19.77
C GLN A 104 -12.50 6.73 -19.36
N GLY A 105 -11.45 7.21 -18.68
CA GLY A 105 -11.35 8.60 -18.22
C GLY A 105 -12.24 8.93 -17.02
N ARG A 106 -12.77 7.92 -16.32
CA ARG A 106 -13.67 8.12 -15.19
C ARG A 106 -12.88 8.14 -13.89
N ARG A 107 -13.06 9.20 -13.10
CA ARG A 107 -12.51 9.24 -11.74
C ARG A 107 -13.27 8.28 -10.83
N HIS A 108 -12.53 7.40 -10.18
CA HIS A 108 -13.10 6.51 -9.17
C HIS A 108 -13.55 7.30 -7.94
N VAL A 109 -14.61 6.80 -7.30
CA VAL A 109 -15.05 7.24 -5.97
C VAL A 109 -14.59 6.20 -4.93
N PHE A 110 -14.90 6.44 -3.65
CA PHE A 110 -14.57 5.51 -2.57
C PHE A 110 -15.14 4.10 -2.84
N GLY A 111 -14.30 3.09 -2.58
CA GLY A 111 -14.60 1.67 -2.75
C GLY A 111 -13.40 0.92 -3.32
N GLN A 112 -13.53 -0.41 -3.47
CA GLN A 112 -12.48 -1.31 -3.98
C GLN A 112 -11.18 -1.27 -3.13
N ARG A 113 -10.11 -1.86 -3.67
CA ARG A 113 -8.73 -1.87 -3.13
C ARG A 113 -7.72 -1.69 -4.26
N TYR A 114 -6.48 -1.32 -3.92
CA TYR A 114 -5.35 -1.03 -4.82
C TYR A 114 -5.63 0.04 -5.87
N ASN A 115 -6.61 0.90 -5.66
CA ASN A 115 -7.07 1.90 -6.62
C ASN A 115 -6.60 3.33 -6.28
N PHE A 116 -5.47 3.45 -5.59
CA PHE A 116 -4.78 4.71 -5.33
C PHE A 116 -4.01 5.18 -6.56
N CYS A 117 -4.01 6.48 -6.82
CA CYS A 117 -3.16 7.09 -7.83
C CYS A 117 -1.69 7.02 -7.35
N PRO A 118 -0.79 6.32 -8.07
CA PRO A 118 0.61 6.17 -7.62
C PRO A 118 1.37 7.50 -7.60
N ASN A 119 0.91 8.50 -8.37
CA ASN A 119 1.48 9.84 -8.45
C ASN A 119 0.70 10.90 -7.63
N SER A 120 -0.27 10.49 -6.79
CA SER A 120 -0.90 11.41 -5.85
C SER A 120 0.07 11.76 -4.72
N LYS A 121 0.38 13.05 -4.57
CA LYS A 121 1.21 13.53 -3.46
C LYS A 121 0.52 13.37 -2.11
N ASN A 122 -0.81 13.45 -2.07
CA ASN A 122 -1.57 13.15 -0.85
C ASN A 122 -1.47 11.68 -0.48
N TYR A 123 -1.67 10.75 -1.42
CA TYR A 123 -1.51 9.32 -1.13
C TYR A 123 -0.08 9.00 -0.68
N GLN A 124 0.95 9.47 -1.41
CA GLN A 124 2.36 9.23 -1.05
C GLN A 124 2.69 9.74 0.36
N ARG A 125 2.24 10.95 0.71
CA ARG A 125 2.43 11.54 2.05
C ARG A 125 1.70 10.75 3.13
N LEU A 126 0.41 10.47 2.94
CA LEU A 126 -0.41 9.80 3.96
C LEU A 126 0.03 8.35 4.18
N ALA A 127 0.34 7.62 3.09
CA ALA A 127 0.89 6.27 3.17
C ALA A 127 2.24 6.25 3.89
N GLY A 128 3.12 7.21 3.57
CA GLY A 128 4.41 7.37 4.24
C GLY A 128 4.27 7.65 5.73
N ASN A 129 3.38 8.56 6.11
CA ASN A 129 3.11 8.90 7.51
C ASN A 129 2.60 7.69 8.30
N LEU A 130 1.63 6.93 7.77
CA LEU A 130 1.12 5.72 8.43
C LEU A 130 2.23 4.69 8.65
N VAL A 131 3.05 4.44 7.62
CA VAL A 131 4.16 3.48 7.69
C VAL A 131 5.20 3.93 8.72
N GLU A 132 5.50 5.22 8.78
CA GLU A 132 6.44 5.78 9.76
C GLU A 132 5.94 5.58 11.19
N GLU A 133 4.67 5.87 11.47
CA GLU A 133 4.09 5.69 12.81
C GLU A 133 3.98 4.21 13.18
N LEU A 134 3.58 3.33 12.26
CA LEU A 134 3.61 1.87 12.45
C LEU A 134 5.03 1.37 12.80
N ALA A 135 6.03 1.81 12.05
CA ALA A 135 7.42 1.42 12.28
C ALA A 135 7.92 1.92 13.63
N LYS A 136 7.66 3.19 13.99
CA LYS A 136 8.03 3.76 15.30
C LYS A 136 7.39 3.00 16.46
N HIS A 137 6.11 2.65 16.33
CA HIS A 137 5.34 1.98 17.38
C HIS A 137 5.80 0.54 17.61
N TYR A 138 6.10 -0.20 16.52
CA TYR A 138 6.42 -1.63 16.59
C TYR A 138 7.90 -2.00 16.45
N GLN A 139 8.82 -1.03 16.29
CA GLN A 139 10.26 -1.27 16.04
C GLN A 139 10.98 -2.20 17.01
N ASN A 140 10.48 -2.33 18.25
CA ASN A 140 11.13 -3.11 19.31
C ASN A 140 10.49 -4.50 19.51
N ASN A 141 9.45 -4.86 18.74
CA ASN A 141 8.83 -6.17 18.87
C ASN A 141 9.66 -7.24 18.13
N PRO A 142 10.28 -8.21 18.84
CA PRO A 142 11.15 -9.21 18.21
C PRO A 142 10.38 -10.31 17.45
N ASN A 143 9.06 -10.41 17.61
CA ASN A 143 8.22 -11.34 16.87
C ASN A 143 7.85 -10.82 15.47
N ILE A 144 8.05 -9.52 15.19
CA ILE A 144 7.86 -8.98 13.85
C ILE A 144 9.10 -9.27 13.02
N VAL A 145 8.94 -10.17 12.05
CA VAL A 145 10.05 -10.70 11.24
C VAL A 145 10.01 -10.23 9.79
N VAL A 146 8.86 -9.76 9.32
CA VAL A 146 8.66 -9.30 7.94
C VAL A 146 7.72 -8.09 7.91
N TRP A 147 8.08 -7.09 7.11
CA TRP A 147 7.17 -6.01 6.70
C TRP A 147 6.52 -6.37 5.37
N HIS A 148 5.20 -6.41 5.33
CA HIS A 148 4.43 -6.65 4.12
C HIS A 148 3.94 -5.31 3.54
N VAL A 149 4.68 -4.77 2.58
CA VAL A 149 4.43 -3.45 2.02
C VAL A 149 3.24 -3.49 1.05
N ASN A 150 2.21 -2.68 1.36
CA ASN A 150 0.96 -2.61 0.61
C ASN A 150 0.35 -4.03 0.50
N ASN A 151 -0.30 -4.32 -0.62
CA ASN A 151 -0.63 -5.67 -1.05
C ASN A 151 -0.89 -5.61 -2.57
N GLU A 152 -0.45 -6.61 -3.34
CA GLU A 152 -0.78 -6.76 -4.78
C GLU A 152 -0.77 -5.45 -5.60
N TYR A 153 0.35 -4.72 -5.62
CA TYR A 153 0.49 -3.54 -6.49
C TYR A 153 0.07 -3.86 -7.93
N GLY A 154 -0.83 -3.05 -8.49
CA GLY A 154 -1.29 -3.26 -9.85
C GLY A 154 -2.26 -2.19 -10.33
N GLY A 155 -2.57 -2.24 -11.63
CA GLY A 155 -3.46 -1.33 -12.34
C GLY A 155 -2.85 0.03 -12.71
N ASN A 156 -3.40 0.65 -13.75
CA ASN A 156 -2.95 1.93 -14.28
C ASN A 156 -3.84 3.09 -13.80
N CYS A 157 -3.33 4.31 -13.91
CA CYS A 157 -4.06 5.53 -13.62
C CYS A 157 -3.83 6.55 -14.74
N TYR A 158 -4.90 7.14 -15.23
CA TYR A 158 -4.89 8.06 -16.38
C TYR A 158 -5.24 9.50 -15.98
N CYS A 159 -5.01 9.87 -14.71
CA CYS A 159 -5.30 11.21 -14.22
C CYS A 159 -4.19 12.21 -14.61
N GLU A 160 -4.47 13.50 -14.47
CA GLU A 160 -3.53 14.59 -14.79
C GLU A 160 -2.19 14.48 -14.05
N ASN A 161 -2.18 14.04 -12.78
CA ASN A 161 -0.94 13.79 -12.05
C ASN A 161 -0.07 12.72 -12.74
N CYS A 162 -0.69 11.64 -13.24
CA CYS A 162 0.05 10.60 -13.94
C CYS A 162 0.48 11.05 -15.33
N GLN A 163 -0.31 11.87 -16.03
CA GLN A 163 0.10 12.46 -17.29
C GLN A 163 1.31 13.39 -17.13
N HIS A 164 1.32 14.22 -16.09
CA HIS A 164 2.46 15.07 -15.79
C HIS A 164 3.74 14.28 -15.50
N GLU A 165 3.66 13.26 -14.63
CA GLU A 165 4.80 12.41 -14.33
C GLU A 165 5.22 11.54 -15.53
N PHE A 166 4.29 11.14 -16.39
CA PHE A 166 4.60 10.47 -17.66
C PHE A 166 5.40 11.37 -18.59
N ARG A 167 5.02 12.65 -18.75
CA ARG A 167 5.79 13.62 -19.53
C ARG A 167 7.19 13.83 -18.98
N LYS A 168 7.36 13.90 -17.66
CA LYS A 168 8.68 13.97 -17.03
C LYS A 168 9.53 12.75 -17.35
N TRP A 169 8.96 11.55 -17.20
CA TRP A 169 9.64 10.32 -17.55
C TRP A 169 10.05 10.27 -19.04
N LEU A 170 9.20 10.78 -19.95
CA LEU A 170 9.52 10.88 -21.37
C LEU A 170 10.66 11.86 -21.65
N LYS A 171 10.66 13.02 -20.99
CA LYS A 171 11.77 13.99 -21.05
C LYS A 171 13.08 13.33 -20.63
N ASP A 172 13.08 12.61 -19.50
CA ASP A 172 14.28 11.92 -19.00
C ASP A 172 14.70 10.76 -19.91
N LYS A 173 13.76 10.05 -20.54
CA LYS A 173 14.07 8.91 -21.41
C LYS A 173 14.60 9.33 -22.77
N TYR A 174 13.95 10.29 -23.43
CA TYR A 174 14.25 10.64 -24.83
C TYR A 174 15.09 11.90 -24.96
N GLN A 175 15.14 12.76 -23.93
CA GLN A 175 15.90 14.02 -23.86
C GLN A 175 15.42 15.11 -24.83
N THR A 176 15.01 14.77 -26.06
CA THR A 176 14.50 15.69 -27.08
C THR A 176 13.22 15.17 -27.72
N LEU A 177 12.40 16.10 -28.23
CA LEU A 177 11.20 15.74 -28.99
C LEU A 177 11.55 15.07 -30.33
N ASP A 178 12.67 15.42 -30.96
CA ASP A 178 13.14 14.74 -32.16
C ASP A 178 13.40 13.24 -31.92
N ALA A 179 14.04 12.90 -30.80
CA ALA A 179 14.28 11.51 -30.42
C ALA A 179 12.98 10.76 -30.11
N LEU A 180 12.03 11.40 -29.41
CA LEU A 180 10.71 10.83 -29.13
C LEU A 180 9.91 10.62 -30.42
N ASN A 181 9.80 11.65 -31.27
CA ASN A 181 9.08 11.60 -32.54
C ASN A 181 9.62 10.50 -33.45
N LYS A 182 10.94 10.33 -33.50
CA LYS A 182 11.60 9.24 -34.23
C LYS A 182 11.30 7.87 -33.62
N ALA A 183 11.37 7.74 -32.29
CA ALA A 183 11.14 6.47 -31.60
C ALA A 183 9.69 5.97 -31.73
N TRP A 184 8.72 6.89 -31.78
CA TRP A 184 7.30 6.57 -31.90
C TRP A 184 6.75 6.66 -33.33
N ASN A 185 7.59 7.06 -34.29
CA ASN A 185 7.19 7.28 -35.69
C ASN A 185 6.02 8.27 -35.83
N MET A 186 6.09 9.38 -35.11
CA MET A 186 4.95 10.31 -34.90
C MET A 186 4.47 11.03 -36.17
N ASN A 187 5.22 11.04 -37.27
CA ASN A 187 4.71 11.62 -38.51
C ASN A 187 3.52 10.82 -39.09
N VAL A 188 3.34 9.56 -38.67
CA VAL A 188 2.14 8.78 -39.02
C VAL A 188 0.90 9.51 -38.53
N TRP A 189 0.00 9.80 -39.47
CA TRP A 189 -1.25 10.53 -39.24
C TRP A 189 -1.08 11.92 -38.64
N SER A 190 0.03 12.61 -38.95
CA SER A 190 0.29 13.99 -38.54
C SER A 190 0.39 14.19 -37.02
N HIS A 191 0.93 13.21 -36.29
CA HIS A 191 1.09 13.29 -34.82
C HIS A 191 2.43 13.87 -34.35
N THR A 192 3.25 14.45 -35.23
CA THR A 192 4.53 15.07 -34.83
C THR A 192 4.32 16.05 -33.67
N ILE A 193 5.03 15.83 -32.56
CA ILE A 193 4.93 16.61 -31.33
C ILE A 193 5.96 17.73 -31.32
N TYR A 194 5.54 18.95 -30.99
CA TYR A 194 6.36 20.16 -30.91
C TYR A 194 6.48 20.72 -29.50
N ASP A 195 5.62 20.29 -28.57
CA ASP A 195 5.75 20.58 -27.14
C ASP A 195 5.46 19.33 -26.29
N TRP A 196 6.19 19.16 -25.20
CA TRP A 196 5.99 18.03 -24.29
C TRP A 196 4.58 18.00 -23.66
N ASP A 197 3.94 19.16 -23.51
CA ASP A 197 2.60 19.27 -22.96
C ASP A 197 1.49 18.91 -23.95
N GLU A 198 1.82 18.62 -25.21
CA GLU A 198 0.91 18.03 -26.20
C GLU A 198 0.72 16.52 -25.98
N ILE A 199 1.62 15.87 -25.22
CA ILE A 199 1.59 14.43 -25.00
C ILE A 199 0.55 14.07 -23.93
N VAL A 200 -0.35 13.14 -24.24
CA VAL A 200 -1.34 12.61 -23.29
C VAL A 200 -1.05 11.16 -22.92
N VAL A 201 -1.65 10.67 -21.84
CA VAL A 201 -1.62 9.24 -21.50
C VAL A 201 -2.49 8.45 -22.47
N PRO A 202 -2.11 7.22 -22.86
CA PRO A 202 -2.89 6.42 -23.79
C PRO A 202 -3.98 5.63 -23.06
N ASN A 203 -5.20 6.16 -23.06
CA ASN A 203 -6.40 5.53 -22.50
C ASN A 203 -7.55 5.43 -23.50
#